data_AF-A0A5N5T9T7-F1
#
_entry.id   AF-A0A5N5T9T7-F1
#
_cell.length_a   1.000
_cell.length_b   1.000
_cell.length_c   1.000
_cell.angle_alpha   90.00
_cell.angle_beta   90.00
_cell.angle_gamma   90.00
#
_symmetry.space_group_name_H-M   'P 1'
#
loop_
_entity.id
_entity.type
_entity.pdbx_description
1 polymer ?
#
loop_
_entity_poly.entity_id
_entity_poly.type
_entity_poly.pdbx_seq_one_letter_code
_entity_poly.pdbx_strand_id
1 'polypeptide(L)'
;MKLFKIVGPIHFANRENLRRFIVKGTGLDPKELQKDADKQTEFEFAKEKIFMHAIKNGSYSFQDQETKYRILIIDCSGVSYIDSAGGKFLEQLWGDYDKANISLCLAGLPDYIYSYYNCNM
;
A
#
# COMPACT_ATOMS: atom_id res chain seq x y z
N MET A 1 -3.74 10.93 -3.12
CA MET A 1 -4.78 9.89 -3.17
C MET A 1 -4.96 9.41 -4.61
N LYS A 2 -5.15 8.11 -4.83
CA LYS A 2 -5.51 7.51 -6.12
C LYS A 2 -6.72 6.59 -5.93
N LEU A 3 -7.60 6.53 -6.92
CA LEU A 3 -8.76 5.64 -6.96
C LEU A 3 -8.64 4.71 -8.17
N PHE A 4 -8.86 3.42 -7.97
CA PHE A 4 -8.85 2.42 -9.03
C PHE A 4 -10.07 1.51 -8.90
N LYS A 5 -10.86 1.37 -9.96
CA LYS A 5 -12.06 0.52 -9.97
C LYS A 5 -11.76 -0.83 -10.58
N ILE A 6 -12.20 -1.90 -9.92
CA ILE A 6 -12.17 -3.27 -10.43
C ILE A 6 -13.57 -3.63 -10.93
N VAL A 7 -13.62 -4.16 -12.15
CA VAL A 7 -14.85 -4.69 -12.76
C VAL A 7 -14.57 -6.11 -13.23
N GLY A 8 -15.43 -7.05 -12.83
CA GLY A 8 -15.28 -8.48 -13.11
C GLY A 8 -14.76 -9.27 -11.92
N PRO A 9 -14.44 -10.56 -12.08
CA PRO A 9 -14.11 -11.42 -10.96
C PRO A 9 -12.67 -11.20 -10.47
N ILE A 10 -12.36 -11.64 -9.25
CA ILE A 10 -10.99 -11.70 -8.73
C ILE A 10 -10.68 -13.16 -8.39
N HIS A 11 -9.81 -13.80 -9.16
CA HIS A 11 -9.55 -15.22 -9.04
C HIS A 11 -8.10 -15.56 -9.39
N PHE A 12 -7.69 -16.81 -9.15
CA PHE A 12 -6.32 -17.26 -9.40
C PHE A 12 -5.78 -16.86 -10.79
N ALA A 13 -6.57 -17.09 -11.85
CA ALA A 13 -6.12 -16.88 -13.22
C ALA A 13 -5.91 -15.39 -13.62
N ASN A 14 -6.49 -14.42 -12.91
CA ASN A 14 -6.40 -13.00 -13.30
C ASN A 14 -5.62 -12.12 -12.32
N ARG A 15 -5.19 -12.64 -11.17
CA ARG A 15 -4.50 -11.87 -10.12
C ARG A 15 -3.26 -11.10 -10.61
N GLU A 16 -2.46 -11.71 -11.48
CA GLU A 16 -1.24 -11.07 -12.01
C GLU A 16 -1.57 -9.93 -12.98
N ASN A 17 -2.60 -10.12 -13.80
CA ASN A 17 -3.08 -9.08 -14.71
C ASN A 17 -3.69 -7.92 -13.93
N LEU A 18 -4.46 -8.22 -12.89
CA LEU A 18 -5.05 -7.22 -12.01
C LEU A 18 -3.98 -6.39 -11.31
N ARG A 19 -2.93 -7.01 -10.77
CA ARG A 19 -1.77 -6.31 -10.20
C ARG A 19 -1.14 -5.34 -11.21
N ARG A 20 -0.86 -5.81 -12.42
CA ARG A 20 -0.31 -4.97 -13.50
C ARG A 20 -1.21 -3.79 -13.84
N PHE A 21 -2.53 -3.99 -13.89
CA PHE A 21 -3.47 -2.91 -14.18
C PHE A 21 -3.57 -1.89 -13.06
N ILE A 22 -3.54 -2.30 -11.80
CA ILE A 22 -3.52 -1.38 -10.66
C ILE A 22 -2.25 -0.51 -10.73
N VAL A 23 -1.08 -1.13 -10.90
CA VAL A 23 0.18 -0.38 -11.01
C VAL A 23 0.16 0.57 -12.21
N LYS A 24 -0.24 0.09 -13.39
CA LYS A 24 -0.32 0.91 -14.60
C LYS A 24 -1.32 2.06 -14.47
N GLY A 25 -2.48 1.82 -13.86
CA GLY A 25 -3.55 2.81 -13.70
C GLY A 25 -3.28 3.86 -12.62
N THR A 26 -2.54 3.49 -11.57
CA THR A 26 -2.28 4.37 -10.43
C THR A 26 -0.90 5.03 -10.46
N GLY A 27 0.06 4.40 -11.16
CA GLY A 27 1.49 4.74 -11.10
C GLY A 27 2.13 4.39 -9.77
N LEU A 28 1.45 3.60 -8.91
CA LEU A 28 1.94 3.19 -7.61
C LEU A 28 2.41 1.73 -7.73
N ASP A 29 3.70 1.52 -7.96
CA ASP A 29 4.31 0.19 -7.85
C ASP A 29 4.85 0.00 -6.44
N PRO A 30 4.29 -0.94 -5.64
CA PRO A 30 4.78 -1.20 -4.28
C PRO A 30 6.27 -1.53 -4.24
N LYS A 31 6.82 -2.23 -5.25
CA LYS A 31 8.22 -2.67 -5.25
C LYS A 31 9.18 -1.51 -5.49
N GLU A 32 8.82 -0.58 -6.37
CA GLU A 32 9.62 0.62 -6.61
C GLU A 32 9.54 1.57 -5.42
N LEU A 33 8.35 1.71 -4.83
CA LEU A 33 8.12 2.58 -3.69
C LEU A 33 8.76 2.05 -2.40
N GLN A 34 8.83 0.73 -2.21
CA GLN A 34 9.60 0.13 -1.11
C GLN A 34 11.09 0.45 -1.21
N LYS A 35 11.70 0.37 -2.41
CA LYS A 35 13.11 0.77 -2.59
C LYS A 35 13.35 2.24 -2.26
N ASP A 36 12.40 3.09 -2.61
CA ASP A 36 12.47 4.51 -2.26
C ASP A 36 12.29 4.74 -0.76
N ALA A 37 11.39 3.99 -0.11
CA ALA A 37 11.21 4.01 1.34
C ALA A 37 12.45 3.51 2.09
N ASP A 38 13.07 2.41 1.67
CA ASP A 38 14.29 1.89 2.28
C ASP A 38 15.46 2.89 2.16
N LYS A 39 15.62 3.52 0.99
CA LYS A 39 16.60 4.60 0.79
C LYS A 39 16.29 5.81 1.65
N GLN A 40 15.02 6.21 1.75
CA GLN A 40 14.60 7.30 2.63
C GLN A 40 14.90 6.96 4.09
N THR A 41 14.67 5.73 4.51
CA THR A 41 14.94 5.26 5.88
C THR A 41 16.45 5.29 6.18
N GLU A 42 17.31 4.84 5.26
CA GLU A 42 18.77 4.97 5.41
C GLU A 42 19.24 6.42 5.46
N PHE A 43 18.69 7.28 4.60
CA PHE A 43 18.97 8.73 4.62
C PHE A 43 18.44 9.40 5.90
N GLU A 44 17.29 8.96 6.42
CA GLU A 44 16.71 9.42 7.68
C GLU A 44 17.56 8.97 8.86
N PHE A 45 18.00 7.71 8.94
CA PHE A 45 18.93 7.24 9.96
C PHE A 45 20.28 7.98 9.92
N ALA A 46 20.79 8.27 8.71
CA ALA A 46 22.01 9.07 8.55
C ALA A 46 21.81 10.53 8.99
N LYS A 47 20.68 11.15 8.60
CA LYS A 47 20.28 12.49 9.07
C LYS A 47 20.05 12.52 10.58
N GLU A 48 19.45 11.50 11.16
CA GLU A 48 19.18 11.39 12.59
C GLU A 48 20.48 11.27 13.39
N LYS A 49 21.47 10.52 12.89
CA LYS A 49 22.84 10.53 13.46
C LYS A 49 23.47 11.90 13.43
N ILE A 50 23.37 12.61 12.30
CA ILE A 50 23.91 13.97 12.14
C ILE A 50 23.15 14.96 13.06
N PHE A 51 21.83 14.83 13.14
CA PHE A 51 20.96 15.64 14.00
C PHE A 51 21.25 15.41 15.48
N MET A 52 21.39 14.15 15.93
CA MET A 52 21.79 13.82 17.29
C MET A 52 23.16 14.40 17.66
N HIS A 53 24.09 14.45 16.69
CA HIS A 53 25.39 15.10 16.88
C HIS A 53 25.26 16.64 16.97
N ALA A 54 24.38 17.25 16.17
CA ALA A 54 24.07 18.69 16.18
C ALA A 54 23.35 19.12 17.48
N ILE A 55 22.42 18.31 17.98
CA ILE A 55 21.75 18.48 19.28
C ILE A 55 22.78 18.47 20.42
N LYS A 56 23.74 17.52 20.39
CA LYS A 56 24.80 17.43 21.40
C LYS A 56 25.71 18.66 21.43
N ASN A 57 25.80 19.37 20.30
CA ASN A 57 26.57 20.60 20.14
C ASN A 57 25.71 21.88 20.26
N GLY A 58 24.44 21.78 20.68
CA GLY A 58 23.58 22.91 21.00
C GLY A 58 22.94 23.63 19.81
N SER A 59 22.98 23.07 18.60
CA SER A 59 22.30 23.62 17.42
C SER A 59 20.99 22.87 17.15
N TYR A 60 19.85 23.49 17.45
CA TYR A 60 18.52 22.95 17.21
C TYR A 60 17.98 23.45 15.87
N SER A 61 17.71 22.55 14.92
CA SER A 61 16.97 22.89 13.69
C SER A 61 15.87 21.86 13.44
N PHE A 62 14.61 22.27 13.57
CA PHE A 62 13.48 21.43 13.20
C PHE A 62 13.28 21.51 11.69
N GLN A 63 13.48 20.39 10.99
CA GLN A 63 12.99 20.23 9.62
C GLN A 63 11.79 19.30 9.67
N ASP A 64 10.59 19.84 9.45
CA ASP A 64 9.42 19.04 9.11
C ASP A 64 9.74 18.25 7.83
N GLN A 65 10.05 16.96 7.97
CA GLN A 65 10.03 16.05 6.84
C GLN A 65 8.55 15.79 6.53
N GLU A 66 8.04 16.42 5.47
CA GLU A 66 6.67 16.23 4.99
C GLU A 66 6.51 14.77 4.54
N THR A 67 6.02 13.89 5.43
CA THR A 67 5.78 12.50 5.11
C THR A 67 4.61 12.43 4.12
N LYS A 68 4.94 12.20 2.85
CA LYS A 68 3.95 12.11 1.77
C LYS A 68 3.23 10.77 1.83
N TYR A 69 2.36 10.59 2.82
CA TYR A 69 1.45 9.44 2.89
C TYR A 69 0.59 9.38 1.62
N ARG A 70 0.68 8.27 0.89
CA ARG A 70 -0.09 8.08 -0.34
C ARG A 70 -1.25 7.12 -0.04
N ILE A 71 -2.48 7.58 -0.24
CA ILE A 71 -3.67 6.72 -0.11
C ILE A 71 -4.03 6.14 -1.48
N LEU A 72 -4.26 4.83 -1.55
CA LEU A 72 -4.85 4.12 -2.68
C LEU A 72 -6.20 3.52 -2.28
N ILE A 73 -7.26 3.87 -2.99
CA ILE A 73 -8.59 3.27 -2.83
C ILE A 73 -8.84 2.34 -4.01
N ILE A 74 -9.18 1.09 -3.71
CA ILE A 74 -9.67 0.14 -4.70
C ILE A 74 -11.18 0.00 -4.55
N ASP A 75 -11.93 0.46 -5.55
CA ASP A 75 -13.38 0.28 -5.65
C ASP A 75 -13.69 -1.11 -6.23
N CYS A 76 -14.18 -2.00 -5.36
CA CYS A 76 -14.58 -3.36 -5.67
C CYS A 76 -16.08 -3.49 -5.99
N SER A 77 -16.84 -2.39 -6.13
CA SER A 77 -18.29 -2.47 -6.39
C SER A 77 -18.66 -3.13 -7.72
N GLY A 78 -17.72 -3.21 -8.67
CA GLY A 78 -17.89 -3.94 -9.93
C GLY A 78 -17.43 -5.41 -9.86
N VAL A 79 -17.04 -5.91 -8.69
CA VAL A 79 -16.52 -7.27 -8.53
C VAL A 79 -17.66 -8.27 -8.47
N SER A 80 -17.66 -9.22 -9.40
CA SER A 80 -18.75 -10.20 -9.53
C SER A 80 -18.61 -11.39 -8.59
N TYR A 81 -17.38 -11.88 -8.39
CA TYR A 81 -17.06 -12.88 -7.36
C TYR A 81 -15.56 -12.82 -6.99
N ILE A 82 -15.19 -13.43 -5.88
CA ILE A 82 -13.79 -13.61 -5.46
C ILE A 82 -13.61 -15.06 -4.98
N ASP A 83 -12.60 -15.76 -5.48
CA ASP A 83 -12.24 -17.09 -4.99
C ASP A 83 -11.21 -17.02 -3.83
N SER A 84 -10.85 -18.15 -3.25
CA SER A 84 -9.87 -18.19 -2.15
C SER A 84 -8.48 -17.66 -2.56
N ALA A 85 -8.08 -17.81 -3.81
CA ALA A 85 -6.82 -17.30 -4.33
C ALA A 85 -6.86 -15.79 -4.58
N GLY A 86 -8.00 -15.26 -5.01
CA GLY A 86 -8.28 -13.84 -5.17
C GLY A 86 -8.32 -13.12 -3.83
N GLY A 87 -8.89 -13.77 -2.81
CA GLY A 87 -8.86 -13.29 -1.44
C GLY A 87 -7.43 -13.18 -0.89
N LYS A 88 -6.63 -14.24 -1.01
CA LYS A 88 -5.20 -14.22 -0.66
C LYS A 88 -4.41 -13.18 -1.46
N PHE A 89 -4.78 -12.96 -2.71
CA PHE A 89 -4.18 -11.92 -3.53
C PHE A 89 -4.45 -10.51 -2.96
N LEU A 90 -5.67 -10.21 -2.51
CA LEU A 90 -6.00 -8.93 -1.89
C LEU A 90 -5.23 -8.71 -0.57
N GLU A 91 -5.10 -9.76 0.25
CA GLU A 91 -4.30 -9.73 1.48
C GLU A 91 -2.81 -9.45 1.18
N GLN A 92 -2.24 -10.14 0.21
CA GLN A 92 -0.86 -9.89 -0.24
C GLN A 92 -0.70 -8.47 -0.79
N LEU A 93 -1.66 -7.99 -1.59
CA LEU A 93 -1.65 -6.65 -2.15
C LEU A 93 -1.66 -5.59 -1.05
N TRP A 94 -2.48 -5.78 -0.02
CA TRP A 94 -2.52 -4.90 1.15
C TRP A 94 -1.15 -4.85 1.85
N GLY A 95 -0.56 -6.01 2.14
CA GLY A 95 0.76 -6.08 2.78
C GLY A 95 1.89 -5.48 1.93
N ASP A 96 1.80 -5.59 0.59
CA ASP A 96 2.77 -4.97 -0.32
C ASP A 96 2.69 -3.44 -0.26
N TYR A 97 1.48 -2.86 -0.26
CA TYR A 97 1.27 -1.42 -0.19
C TYR A 97 1.59 -0.84 1.20
N ASP A 98 1.26 -1.56 2.27
CA ASP A 98 1.59 -1.18 3.65
C ASP A 98 3.11 -1.02 3.83
N LYS A 99 3.89 -2.02 3.38
CA LYS A 99 5.36 -1.95 3.34
C LYS A 99 5.90 -0.80 2.48
N ALA A 100 5.14 -0.35 1.50
CA ALA A 100 5.49 0.78 0.64
C ALA A 100 5.06 2.15 1.21
N ASN A 101 4.60 2.20 2.47
CA ASN A 101 4.02 3.38 3.12
C ASN A 101 2.83 3.98 2.34
N ILE A 102 2.00 3.09 1.76
CA ILE A 102 0.75 3.42 1.09
C ILE A 102 -0.40 2.83 1.87
N SER A 103 -1.31 3.69 2.35
CA SER A 103 -2.56 3.23 2.93
C SER A 103 -3.49 2.71 1.82
N LEU A 104 -3.66 1.39 1.75
CA LEU A 104 -4.62 0.74 0.86
C LEU A 104 -5.99 0.60 1.53
N CYS A 105 -7.03 1.11 0.89
CA CYS A 105 -8.42 0.92 1.31
C CYS A 105 -9.20 0.14 0.24
N LEU A 106 -9.91 -0.91 0.66
CA LEU A 106 -10.87 -1.61 -0.19
C LEU A 106 -12.28 -1.06 0.08
N ALA A 107 -13.00 -0.69 -0.97
CA ALA A 107 -14.36 -0.17 -0.89
C ALA A 107 -15.32 -1.02 -1.72
N GLY A 108 -16.58 -1.13 -1.31
CA GLY A 108 -17.63 -1.80 -2.10
C GLY A 108 -17.37 -3.30 -2.34
N LEU A 109 -16.75 -4.00 -1.38
CA LEU A 109 -16.61 -5.46 -1.47
C LEU A 109 -17.99 -6.14 -1.41
N PRO A 110 -18.20 -7.25 -2.13
CA PRO A 110 -19.44 -8.01 -2.03
C PRO A 110 -19.69 -8.58 -0.62
N ASP A 111 -20.95 -8.59 -0.18
CA ASP A 111 -21.33 -8.97 1.19
C ASP A 111 -20.82 -10.36 1.62
N TYR A 112 -20.82 -11.32 0.70
CA TYR A 112 -20.39 -12.68 0.99
C TYR A 112 -18.90 -12.76 1.39
N ILE A 113 -18.07 -11.78 1.02
CA ILE A 113 -16.66 -11.73 1.43
C ILE A 113 -16.54 -11.55 2.94
N TYR A 114 -17.37 -10.70 3.54
CA TYR A 114 -17.31 -10.46 4.99
C TYR A 114 -17.60 -11.74 5.79
N SER A 115 -18.41 -12.64 5.25
CA SER A 115 -18.69 -13.94 5.88
C SER A 115 -17.48 -14.88 5.92
N TYR A 116 -16.55 -14.77 4.96
CA TYR A 116 -15.33 -15.58 4.92
C TYR A 116 -14.22 -15.05 5.84
N TYR A 117 -14.16 -13.73 6.05
CA TYR A 117 -13.08 -13.08 6.79
C TYR A 117 -13.42 -12.75 8.25
N ASN A 118 -14.71 -12.68 8.63
CA ASN A 118 -15.13 -12.52 10.04
C ASN A 118 -14.97 -13.78 10.91
N CYS A 119 -14.53 -14.91 10.34
CA CYS A 119 -14.24 -16.12 11.12
C CYS A 119 -12.75 -16.28 11.52
N ASN A 120 -11.86 -15.35 11.15
CA ASN A 120 -10.41 -15.48 11.42
C ASN A 120 -9.71 -14.15 11.80
N MET A 121 -10.42 -13.17 12.37
CA MET A 121 -9.78 -12.04 13.07
C MET A 121 -10.15 -12.04 14.54
#